data_AF-A0A849AB72-F1
#
_entry.id   AF-A0A849AB72-F1
#
_cell.length_a   1.000
_cell.length_b   1.000
_cell.length_c   1.000
_cell.angle_alpha   90.00
_cell.angle_beta   90.00
_cell.angle_gamma   90.00
#
_symmetry.space_group_name_H-M   'P 1'
#
loop_
_entity.id
_entity.type
_entity.pdbx_description
1 polymer ?
#
loop_
_entity_poly.entity_id
_entity_poly.type
_entity_poly.pdbx_seq_one_letter_code
_entity_poly.pdbx_strand_id
1 'polypeptide(L)'
;MAAQGDVTIVSTKHLRLKEATTPLPREGVVVMQAERGGHTHTLHGEGCLYDTIETDLHIGTLTVPEGREALLTHQEHGALLIGPGSYRIGGQREYAGEWRRVAD
;
A
#
# COMPACT_ATOMS: atom_id res chain seq x y z
N MET A 1 -6.28 -9.51 5.71
CA MET A 1 -6.10 -8.04 5.67
C MET A 1 -5.04 -7.70 6.69
N ALA A 2 -4.14 -6.79 6.36
CA ALA A 2 -3.15 -6.22 7.28
C ALA A 2 -3.23 -4.69 7.21
N ALA A 3 -2.72 -4.03 8.23
CA ALA A 3 -2.56 -2.58 8.26
C ALA A 3 -1.18 -2.23 8.81
N GLN A 4 -0.63 -1.13 8.31
CA GLN A 4 0.55 -0.47 8.82
C GLN A 4 0.16 1.00 8.90
N GLY A 5 -0.22 1.44 10.10
CA GLY A 5 -0.60 2.82 10.30
C GLY A 5 -1.92 3.21 9.66
N ASP A 6 -1.85 4.22 8.79
CA ASP A 6 -2.92 4.71 7.94
C ASP A 6 -3.06 3.94 6.60
N VAL A 7 -2.19 2.95 6.35
CA VAL A 7 -2.20 2.11 5.13
C VAL A 7 -2.77 0.71 5.41
N THR A 8 -3.68 0.28 4.55
CA THR A 8 -4.27 -1.07 4.52
C THR A 8 -3.80 -1.87 3.33
N ILE A 9 -3.62 -3.18 3.55
CA ILE A 9 -3.28 -4.17 2.54
C ILE A 9 -4.36 -5.25 2.54
N VAL A 10 -5.14 -5.29 1.46
CA VAL A 10 -6.29 -6.18 1.31
C VAL A 10 -6.07 -7.10 0.12
N SER A 11 -6.00 -8.41 0.35
CA SER A 11 -5.91 -9.38 -0.74
C SER A 11 -7.11 -9.27 -1.67
N THR A 12 -6.86 -9.28 -2.97
CA THR A 12 -7.89 -9.14 -4.01
C THR A 12 -8.38 -10.48 -4.55
N LYS A 13 -7.90 -11.61 -4.00
CA LYS A 13 -8.26 -12.98 -4.41
C LYS A 13 -9.76 -13.20 -4.52
N HIS A 14 -10.55 -12.52 -3.67
CA HIS A 14 -12.02 -12.58 -3.68
C HIS A 14 -12.70 -11.36 -4.30
N LEU A 15 -11.95 -10.29 -4.61
CA LEU A 15 -12.47 -9.02 -5.11
C LEU A 15 -12.39 -8.89 -6.64
N ARG A 16 -11.72 -9.82 -7.34
CA ARG A 16 -11.49 -9.79 -8.81
C ARG A 16 -10.98 -8.43 -9.32
N LEU A 17 -10.16 -7.75 -8.53
CA LEU A 17 -9.48 -6.54 -9.01
C LEU A 17 -8.46 -6.92 -10.08
N LYS A 18 -8.27 -6.05 -11.07
CA LYS A 18 -7.22 -6.22 -12.07
C LYS A 18 -5.87 -6.21 -11.38
N GLU A 19 -5.01 -7.14 -11.77
CA GLU A 19 -3.61 -7.17 -11.34
C GLU A 19 -2.88 -5.94 -11.87
N ALA A 20 -1.90 -5.47 -11.10
CA ALA A 20 -1.00 -4.43 -11.54
C ALA A 20 -0.14 -4.90 -12.71
N THR A 21 0.18 -4.00 -13.63
CA THR A 21 0.99 -4.31 -14.82
C THR A 21 2.24 -3.45 -14.95
N THR A 22 2.33 -2.35 -14.23
CA THR A 22 3.49 -1.45 -14.25
C THR A 22 4.57 -1.96 -13.29
N PRO A 23 5.84 -2.08 -13.73
CA PRO A 23 6.93 -2.44 -12.82
C PRO A 23 7.05 -1.47 -11.65
N LEU A 24 7.18 -2.02 -10.44
CA LEU A 24 7.48 -1.22 -9.26
C LEU A 24 8.92 -0.69 -9.35
N PRO A 25 9.15 0.63 -9.23
CA PRO A 25 10.50 1.20 -9.31
C PRO A 25 11.44 0.65 -8.25
N ARG A 26 12.72 0.47 -8.58
CA ARG A 26 13.72 -0.14 -7.67
C ARG A 26 13.92 0.70 -6.41
N GLU A 27 13.82 2.01 -6.53
CA GLU A 27 13.87 2.99 -5.45
C GLU A 27 12.66 2.93 -4.51
N GLY A 28 11.58 2.25 -4.93
CA GLY A 28 10.30 2.21 -4.24
C GLY A 28 9.35 3.32 -4.68
N VAL A 29 8.10 3.21 -4.23
CA VAL A 29 7.05 4.20 -4.51
C VAL A 29 6.41 4.65 -3.20
N VAL A 30 6.26 5.95 -3.05
CA VAL A 30 5.49 6.54 -1.95
C VAL A 30 4.02 6.24 -2.20
N VAL A 31 3.40 5.47 -1.30
CA VAL A 31 1.97 5.13 -1.41
C VAL A 31 1.11 6.03 -0.54
N MET A 32 1.62 6.50 0.60
CA MET A 32 0.91 7.46 1.44
C MET A 32 1.90 8.51 1.93
N GLN A 33 1.68 9.75 1.50
CA GLN A 33 2.44 10.91 1.96
C GLN A 33 2.05 11.24 3.39
N ALA A 34 3.06 11.52 4.23
CA ALA A 34 2.82 12.08 5.55
C ALA A 34 2.23 13.49 5.48
N GLU A 35 1.35 13.85 6.42
CA GLU A 35 1.00 15.26 6.62
C GLU A 35 2.09 15.99 7.43
N ARG A 36 2.32 17.27 7.09
CA ARG A 36 3.23 18.22 7.78
C ARG A 36 4.44 17.59 8.49
N GLY A 37 5.40 17.11 7.72
CA GLY A 37 6.71 16.71 8.23
C GLY A 37 6.78 15.32 8.88
N GLY A 38 5.69 14.53 8.78
CA GLY A 38 5.67 13.14 9.24
C GLY A 38 6.42 12.16 8.31
N HIS A 39 6.32 10.88 8.65
CA HIS A 39 7.01 9.78 7.99
C HIS A 39 6.16 9.16 6.87
N THR A 40 6.80 8.82 5.75
CA THR A 40 6.10 8.43 4.51
C THR A 40 6.04 6.91 4.37
N HIS A 41 4.89 6.37 3.99
CA HIS A 41 4.75 4.95 3.66
C HIS A 41 5.32 4.69 2.26
N THR A 42 6.39 3.88 2.20
CA THR A 42 7.08 3.56 0.95
C THR A 42 7.00 2.07 0.66
N LEU A 43 6.53 1.73 -0.54
CA LEU A 43 6.43 0.36 -1.03
C LEU A 43 7.65 0.02 -1.88
N HIS A 44 8.30 -1.09 -1.55
CA HIS A 44 9.46 -1.64 -2.24
C HIS A 44 9.18 -3.08 -2.69
N GLY A 45 9.90 -3.57 -3.69
CA GLY A 45 9.72 -4.93 -4.19
C GLY A 45 10.32 -5.12 -5.58
N GLU A 46 11.58 -5.56 -5.64
CA GLU A 46 12.25 -5.83 -6.92
C GLU A 46 11.52 -6.96 -7.69
N GLY A 47 11.09 -6.65 -8.91
CA GLY A 47 10.32 -7.57 -9.74
C GLY A 47 8.82 -7.65 -9.37
N CYS A 48 8.34 -6.81 -8.45
CA CYS A 48 6.91 -6.63 -8.21
C CYS A 48 6.31 -5.60 -9.18
N LEU A 49 4.98 -5.56 -9.25
CA LEU A 49 4.22 -4.63 -10.09
C LEU A 49 3.32 -3.75 -9.23
N TYR A 50 3.18 -2.48 -9.58
CA TYR A 50 2.32 -1.54 -8.88
C TYR A 50 1.68 -0.52 -9.82
N ASP A 51 0.35 -0.47 -9.82
CA ASP A 51 -0.45 0.51 -10.55
C ASP A 51 -1.09 1.49 -9.56
N THR A 52 -0.78 2.79 -9.71
CA THR A 52 -1.43 3.87 -8.95
C THR A 52 -2.85 4.10 -9.45
N ILE A 53 -3.83 4.17 -8.54
CA ILE A 53 -5.26 4.33 -8.85
C ILE A 53 -5.85 5.61 -8.25
N GLU A 54 -5.22 6.24 -7.23
CA GLU A 54 -5.55 7.57 -6.68
C GLU A 54 -7.06 7.91 -6.57
N THR A 55 -7.88 6.97 -6.10
CA THR A 55 -9.32 7.21 -5.88
C THR A 55 -9.69 6.99 -4.43
N ASP A 56 -10.16 8.05 -3.75
CA ASP A 56 -10.68 8.01 -2.37
C ASP A 56 -9.77 7.29 -1.37
N LEU A 57 -10.00 6.01 -1.08
CA LEU A 57 -9.19 5.14 -0.21
C LEU A 57 -8.51 3.99 -0.96
N HIS A 58 -8.55 3.98 -2.29
CA HIS A 58 -7.80 3.05 -3.13
C HIS A 58 -6.62 3.82 -3.73
N ILE A 59 -5.46 3.61 -3.13
CA ILE A 59 -4.22 4.28 -3.50
C ILE A 59 -3.64 3.60 -4.75
N GLY A 60 -3.58 2.26 -4.74
CA GLY A 60 -3.12 1.50 -5.88
C GLY A 60 -3.31 0.00 -5.72
N THR A 61 -2.87 -0.74 -6.72
CA THR A 61 -2.86 -2.20 -6.72
C THR A 61 -1.43 -2.69 -6.78
N LEU A 62 -1.08 -3.65 -5.92
CA LEU A 62 0.20 -4.34 -5.89
C LEU A 62 0.00 -5.78 -6.38
N THR A 63 0.86 -6.23 -7.28
CA THR A 63 1.01 -7.65 -7.62
C THR A 63 2.42 -8.11 -7.25
N VAL A 64 2.49 -9.12 -6.39
CA VAL A 64 3.73 -9.79 -5.97
C VAL A 64 3.78 -11.15 -6.68
N PRO A 65 4.70 -11.36 -7.63
CA PRO A 65 4.84 -12.66 -8.29
C PRO A 65 5.27 -13.78 -7.34
N GLU A 66 5.07 -15.03 -7.75
CA GLU A 66 5.58 -16.20 -7.03
C GLU A 66 7.11 -16.12 -6.83
N GLY A 67 7.57 -16.49 -5.64
CA GLY A 67 8.98 -16.40 -5.25
C GLY A 67 9.52 -14.97 -5.06
N ARG A 68 8.64 -13.96 -5.05
CA ARG A 68 8.97 -12.56 -4.75
C ARG A 68 8.30 -12.10 -3.46
N GLU A 69 8.80 -10.99 -2.94
CA GLU A 69 8.28 -10.30 -1.76
C GLU A 69 8.29 -8.80 -2.01
N ALA A 70 7.30 -8.11 -1.46
CA ALA A 70 7.27 -6.66 -1.34
C ALA A 70 7.38 -6.24 0.14
N LEU A 71 7.86 -5.03 0.37
CA LEU A 71 8.04 -4.44 1.69
C LEU A 71 7.33 -3.10 1.73
N LEU A 72 6.37 -2.94 2.64
CA LEU A 72 5.84 -1.64 3.01
C LEU A 72 6.64 -1.14 4.21
N THR A 73 7.28 0.01 4.09
CA THR A 73 8.12 0.57 5.14
C THR A 73 7.53 1.87 5.66
N HIS A 74 7.65 2.07 6.97
CA HIS A 74 7.35 3.32 7.66
C HIS A 74 8.45 3.56 8.68
N GLN A 75 8.96 4.79 8.77
CA GLN A 75 10.13 5.06 9.61
C GLN A 75 9.86 4.82 11.11
N GLU A 76 8.61 4.92 11.56
CA GLU A 76 8.23 4.67 12.95
C GLU A 76 7.80 3.22 13.25
N HIS A 77 7.30 2.49 12.24
CA HIS A 77 6.66 1.19 12.45
C HIS A 77 7.45 0.02 11.86
N GLY A 78 8.64 0.28 11.32
CA GLY A 78 9.46 -0.73 10.68
C GLY A 78 8.90 -1.13 9.32
N ALA A 79 8.92 -2.43 9.03
CA ALA A 79 8.54 -2.94 7.72
C ALA A 79 7.52 -4.08 7.84
N LEU A 80 6.54 -4.07 6.94
CA LEU A 80 5.63 -5.18 6.72
C LEU A 80 6.02 -5.91 5.43
N LEU A 81 6.32 -7.20 5.55
CA LEU A 81 6.61 -8.08 4.43
C LEU A 81 5.31 -8.59 3.79
N ILE A 82 5.21 -8.52 2.48
CA ILE A 82 4.05 -8.92 1.68
C ILE A 82 4.49 -10.01 0.70
N GLY A 83 3.98 -11.21 0.90
CA GLY A 83 4.27 -12.37 0.04
C GLY A 83 3.50 -12.37 -1.29
N PRO A 84 3.62 -13.44 -2.08
CA PRO A 84 2.98 -13.57 -3.38
C PRO A 84 1.46 -13.37 -3.38
N GLY A 85 0.96 -12.66 -4.39
CA GLY A 85 -0.46 -12.41 -4.60
C GLY A 85 -0.76 -11.00 -5.09
N SER A 86 -2.05 -10.71 -5.25
CA SER A 86 -2.56 -9.40 -5.67
C SER A 86 -3.29 -8.71 -4.52
N TYR A 87 -2.99 -7.44 -4.32
CA TYR A 87 -3.39 -6.67 -3.14
C TYR A 87 -3.88 -5.28 -3.54
N ARG A 88 -4.96 -4.83 -2.92
CA ARG A 88 -5.33 -3.41 -2.88
C ARG A 88 -4.52 -2.75 -1.77
N ILE A 89 -3.84 -1.67 -2.12
CA ILE A 89 -3.23 -0.72 -1.19
C ILE A 89 -4.21 0.43 -1.01
N GLY A 90 -4.57 0.72 0.25
CA GLY A 90 -5.59 1.73 0.55
C GLY A 90 -5.29 2.54 1.79
N GLY A 91 -5.88 3.74 1.86
CA GLY A 91 -5.82 4.59 3.04
C GLY A 91 -6.94 4.28 4.04
N GLN A 92 -6.79 4.73 5.28
CA GLN A 92 -7.79 4.60 6.33
C GLN A 92 -8.56 5.90 6.58
N ARG A 93 -9.79 5.76 7.10
CA ARG A 93 -10.59 6.86 7.65
C ARG A 93 -11.05 6.51 9.04
N GLU A 94 -11.13 7.52 9.89
CA GLU A 94 -11.77 7.45 11.20
C GLU A 94 -12.97 8.39 11.27
N TYR A 95 -13.92 8.06 12.14
CA TYR A 95 -15.08 8.88 12.42
C TYR A 95 -14.92 9.55 13.78
N ALA A 96 -14.85 10.88 13.79
CA ALA A 96 -14.69 11.70 14.99
C ALA A 96 -15.67 12.89 14.96
N GLY A 97 -16.96 12.59 14.81
CA GLY A 97 -18.02 13.58 14.54
C GLY A 97 -18.19 13.87 13.04
N GLU A 98 -17.09 13.79 12.29
CA GLU A 98 -17.05 13.74 10.83
C GLU A 98 -16.06 12.67 10.35
N TRP A 99 -16.18 12.26 9.08
CA TRP A 99 -15.22 11.35 8.45
C TRP A 99 -13.94 12.10 8.09
N ARG A 100 -12.82 11.69 8.64
CA ARG A 100 -11.49 12.21 8.30
C ARG A 100 -10.54 11.08 7.92
N ARG A 101 -9.55 11.35 7.08
CA ARG A 101 -8.46 10.38 6.84
C ARG A 101 -7.71 10.17 8.14
N VAL A 102 -7.34 8.92 8.40
CA VAL A 102 -6.35 8.62 9.44
C VAL A 102 -5.03 9.15 8.92
N ALA A 103 -4.28 9.82 9.79
CA ALA A 103 -2.91 10.20 9.58
C ALA A 103 -2.14 9.71 10.81
N ASP A 104 -1.09 8.94 10.56
CA ASP A 104 -0.10 8.62 11.59
C ASP A 104 0.79 9.83 11.92
#